data_AF-B4PVI2-F1
#
_entry.id   AF-B4PVI2-F1
#
_cell.length_a   1.000
_cell.length_b   1.000
_cell.length_c   1.000
_cell.angle_alpha   90.00
_cell.angle_beta   90.00
_cell.angle_gamma   90.00
#
_symmetry.space_group_name_H-M   'P 1'
#
loop_
_entity.id
_entity.type
_entity.pdbx_description
1 polymer ?
#
loop_
_entity_poly.entity_id
_entity_poly.type
_entity_poly.pdbx_seq_one_letter_code
_entity_poly.pdbx_strand_id
1 'polypeptide(L)'
;MNPTNLGRQNGALVLEVLKVLGRPATSYEVAERVADVYRLPLQRIRPVVTDVLEGGSHQGFFSSLNGRYSVVQPVVEQLGRDIDQYAADIMAAGYSAEGSLPQMSTLMLKLQQLDGSPPMVMGSRYPRATSGEQREHMPSGDVSLDARLLMLPFPRVL
;
A
#
# COMPACT_ATOMS: atom_id res chain seq x y z
N MET A 1 14.68 -4.62 -16.21
CA MET A 1 13.99 -3.50 -15.53
C MET A 1 13.01 -4.08 -14.51
N ASN A 2 13.16 -3.70 -13.24
CA ASN A 2 12.20 -4.03 -12.20
C ASN A 2 10.97 -3.10 -12.34
N PRO A 3 9.73 -3.61 -12.39
CA PRO A 3 8.52 -2.79 -12.58
C PRO A 3 8.17 -1.90 -11.37
N THR A 4 8.99 -1.91 -10.32
CA THR A 4 8.82 -1.17 -9.07
C THR A 4 9.10 0.34 -9.16
N ASN A 5 9.53 0.87 -10.33
CA ASN A 5 9.76 2.31 -10.55
C ASN A 5 8.52 3.10 -11.03
N LEU A 6 7.30 2.64 -10.69
CA LEU A 6 6.23 3.58 -10.33
C LEU A 6 6.48 4.23 -8.94
N GLY A 7 7.43 3.66 -8.18
CA GLY A 7 7.61 3.78 -6.73
C GLY A 7 8.14 5.09 -6.16
N ARG A 8 7.62 6.23 -6.60
CA ARG A 8 7.70 7.48 -5.81
C ARG A 8 6.59 8.50 -6.08
N GLN A 9 5.57 8.14 -6.88
CA GLN A 9 4.48 9.05 -7.29
C GLN A 9 3.13 8.33 -7.42
N ASN A 10 2.93 7.21 -6.71
CA ASN A 10 1.72 6.39 -6.80
C ASN A 10 0.44 7.17 -6.43
N GLY A 11 0.51 7.97 -5.37
CA GLY A 11 -0.58 8.84 -4.92
C GLY A 11 -0.91 9.91 -5.96
N ALA A 12 0.12 10.58 -6.49
CA ALA A 12 -0.05 11.58 -7.54
C ALA A 12 -0.69 10.99 -8.80
N LEU A 13 -0.28 9.78 -9.20
CA LEU A 13 -0.84 9.08 -10.34
C LEU A 13 -2.32 8.74 -10.15
N VAL A 14 -2.68 8.11 -9.03
CA VAL A 14 -4.07 7.73 -8.76
C VAL A 14 -4.98 8.96 -8.67
N LEU A 15 -4.47 10.05 -8.08
CA LEU A 15 -5.16 11.33 -8.02
C LEU A 15 -5.43 11.88 -9.42
N GLU A 16 -4.44 11.87 -10.31
CA GLU A 16 -4.61 12.34 -11.69
C GLU A 16 -5.58 11.47 -12.49
N VAL A 17 -5.51 10.14 -12.33
CA VAL A 17 -6.46 9.23 -12.97
C VAL A 17 -7.90 9.50 -12.54
N LEU A 18 -8.16 9.69 -11.25
CA LEU A 18 -9.50 10.03 -10.76
C LEU A 18 -9.98 11.40 -11.26
N LYS A 19 -9.09 12.39 -11.37
CA LYS A 19 -9.41 13.70 -11.98
C LYS A 19 -9.82 13.54 -13.45
N VAL A 20 -9.05 12.77 -14.23
CA VAL A 20 -9.33 12.52 -15.65
C VAL A 20 -10.65 11.75 -15.83
N LEU A 21 -10.96 10.82 -14.94
CA LEU A 21 -12.25 10.11 -14.97
C LEU A 21 -13.43 11.04 -14.71
N GLY A 22 -13.26 12.11 -13.92
CA GLY A 22 -14.27 13.15 -13.70
C GLY A 22 -15.55 12.66 -13.01
N ARG A 23 -15.56 11.43 -12.50
CA ARG A 23 -16.71 10.79 -11.85
C ARG A 23 -16.24 9.82 -10.77
N PRO A 24 -17.09 9.49 -9.77
CA PRO A 24 -16.77 8.44 -8.82
C PRO A 24 -16.47 7.10 -9.53
N ALA A 25 -15.34 6.48 -9.19
CA ALA A 25 -14.85 5.27 -9.85
C ALA A 25 -14.48 4.19 -8.84
N THR A 26 -14.70 2.94 -9.19
CA THR A 26 -14.25 1.80 -8.38
C THR A 26 -12.74 1.64 -8.43
N SER A 27 -12.15 0.96 -7.44
CA SER A 27 -10.72 0.64 -7.46
C SER A 27 -10.31 -0.16 -8.71
N TYR A 28 -11.22 -0.99 -9.24
CA TYR A 28 -11.00 -1.70 -10.49
C TYR A 28 -10.91 -0.77 -11.70
N GLU A 29 -11.87 0.15 -11.87
CA GLU A 29 -11.86 1.12 -12.97
C GLU A 29 -10.59 1.99 -12.95
N VAL A 30 -10.14 2.40 -11.75
CA VAL A 30 -8.89 3.16 -11.60
C VAL A 30 -7.69 2.28 -11.96
N ALA A 31 -7.64 1.04 -11.47
CA ALA A 31 -6.54 0.11 -11.74
C ALA A 31 -6.44 -0.27 -13.22
N GLU A 32 -7.58 -0.47 -13.89
CA GLU A 32 -7.66 -0.70 -15.34
C GLU A 32 -7.10 0.49 -16.10
N ARG A 33 -7.52 1.72 -15.74
CA ARG A 33 -6.99 2.93 -16.39
C ARG A 33 -5.49 3.10 -16.19
N VAL A 34 -4.97 2.85 -14.98
CA VAL A 34 -3.52 2.87 -14.71
C VAL A 34 -2.80 1.79 -15.53
N ALA A 35 -3.32 0.57 -15.54
CA ALA A 35 -2.75 -0.54 -16.29
C ALA A 35 -2.67 -0.23 -17.80
N ASP A 36 -3.71 0.38 -18.36
CA ASP A 36 -3.77 0.77 -19.77
C ASP A 36 -2.76 1.86 -20.11
N VAL A 37 -2.70 2.92 -19.31
CA VAL A 37 -1.80 4.07 -19.55
C VAL A 37 -0.34 3.63 -19.52
N TYR A 38 0.03 2.77 -18.57
CA TYR A 38 1.42 2.33 -18.39
C TYR A 38 1.74 0.98 -19.05
N ARG A 39 0.76 0.35 -19.71
CA ARG A 39 0.87 -0.99 -20.32
C ARG A 39 1.40 -2.02 -19.32
N LEU A 40 0.80 -2.04 -18.13
CA LEU A 40 1.19 -2.93 -17.02
C LEU A 40 0.16 -4.05 -16.82
N PRO A 41 0.57 -5.22 -16.28
CA PRO A 41 -0.39 -6.27 -15.96
C PRO A 41 -1.36 -5.83 -14.86
N LEU A 42 -2.66 -5.77 -15.17
CA LEU A 42 -3.72 -5.33 -14.24
C LEU A 42 -3.66 -6.06 -12.89
N GLN A 43 -3.41 -7.36 -12.90
CA GLN A 43 -3.33 -8.18 -11.69
C GLN A 43 -2.24 -7.71 -10.71
N ARG A 44 -1.14 -7.13 -11.21
CA ARG A 44 -0.05 -6.60 -10.38
C ARG A 44 -0.33 -5.20 -9.85
N ILE A 45 -1.07 -4.40 -10.61
CA ILE A 45 -1.35 -2.98 -10.29
C ILE A 45 -2.54 -2.81 -9.37
N ARG A 46 -3.55 -3.67 -9.50
CA ARG A 46 -4.77 -3.60 -8.69
C ARG A 46 -4.53 -3.51 -7.17
N PRO A 47 -3.68 -4.32 -6.52
CA PRO A 47 -3.44 -4.18 -5.09
C PRO A 47 -2.83 -2.81 -4.75
N VAL A 48 -1.82 -2.36 -5.51
CA VAL A 48 -1.16 -1.05 -5.30
C VAL A 48 -2.16 0.10 -5.40
N VAL A 49 -3.01 0.09 -6.42
CA VAL A 49 -4.05 1.13 -6.59
C VAL A 49 -5.07 1.09 -5.46
N THR A 50 -5.42 -0.10 -4.97
CA THR A 50 -6.36 -0.24 -3.84
C THR A 50 -5.75 0.36 -2.58
N ASP A 51 -4.49 0.03 -2.26
CA ASP A 51 -3.77 0.55 -1.09
C ASP A 51 -3.66 2.09 -1.14
N VAL A 52 -3.38 2.66 -2.32
CA VAL A 52 -3.29 4.11 -2.52
C VAL A 52 -4.65 4.79 -2.35
N LEU A 53 -5.73 4.19 -2.85
CA LEU A 53 -7.08 4.72 -2.70
C LEU A 53 -7.53 4.71 -1.24
N GLU A 54 -7.26 3.62 -0.52
CA GLU A 54 -7.57 3.52 0.91
C GLU A 54 -6.73 4.50 1.73
N GLY A 55 -5.41 4.52 1.52
CA GLY A 55 -4.51 5.48 2.16
C GLY A 55 -4.89 6.93 1.87
N GLY A 56 -5.21 7.25 0.62
CA GLY A 56 -5.63 8.59 0.22
C GLY A 56 -6.98 9.00 0.80
N SER A 57 -7.89 8.04 1.01
CA SER A 57 -9.12 8.28 1.78
C SER A 57 -8.84 8.61 3.24
N HIS A 58 -7.95 7.88 3.90
CA HIS A 58 -7.54 8.19 5.27
C HIS A 58 -6.86 9.56 5.41
N GLN A 59 -6.10 9.98 4.40
CA GLN A 59 -5.40 11.25 4.41
C GLN A 59 -6.25 12.45 3.98
N GLY A 60 -7.45 12.20 3.41
CA GLY A 60 -8.45 13.20 3.02
C GLY A 60 -8.39 13.62 1.55
N PHE A 61 -7.60 12.96 0.70
CA PHE A 61 -7.54 13.24 -0.74
C PHE A 61 -8.71 12.65 -1.51
N PHE A 62 -9.24 11.51 -1.03
CA PHE A 62 -10.34 10.80 -1.68
C PHE A 62 -11.52 10.61 -0.74
N SER A 63 -12.73 10.82 -1.24
CA SER A 63 -13.94 10.33 -0.58
C SER A 63 -14.28 8.96 -1.13
N SER A 64 -14.77 8.06 -0.27
CA SER A 64 -15.27 6.74 -0.66
C SER A 64 -16.74 6.63 -0.27
N LEU A 65 -17.59 6.35 -1.25
CA LEU A 65 -19.02 6.13 -1.05
C LEU A 65 -19.45 4.91 -1.89
N ASN A 66 -20.05 3.92 -1.25
CA ASN A 66 -20.51 2.68 -1.90
C ASN A 66 -19.41 1.99 -2.73
N GLY A 67 -18.16 2.00 -2.23
CA GLY A 67 -17.00 1.40 -2.91
C GLY A 67 -16.51 2.16 -4.15
N ARG A 68 -17.00 3.39 -4.36
CA ARG A 68 -16.53 4.29 -5.42
C ARG A 68 -15.76 5.44 -4.78
N TYR A 69 -14.62 5.76 -5.38
CA TYR A 69 -13.72 6.82 -4.97
C TYR A 69 -13.90 8.05 -5.84
N SER A 70 -13.83 9.22 -5.23
CA SER A 70 -13.77 10.51 -5.92
C SER A 70 -12.78 11.43 -5.24
N VAL A 71 -12.25 12.40 -5.99
CA VAL A 71 -11.34 13.41 -5.46
C VAL A 71 -12.09 14.38 -4.56
N VAL A 72 -11.51 14.70 -3.40
CA VAL A 72 -11.99 15.80 -2.55
C VAL A 72 -11.45 17.12 -3.14
N GLN A 73 -12.25 17.72 -4.02
CA GLN A 73 -11.83 18.85 -4.86
C GLN A 73 -11.16 20.01 -4.09
N PRO A 74 -11.71 20.52 -2.98
CA PRO A 74 -11.08 21.63 -2.25
C PRO A 74 -9.68 21.30 -1.70
N VAL A 75 -9.46 20.03 -1.31
CA VAL A 75 -8.16 19.56 -0.80
C VAL A 75 -7.13 19.52 -1.92
N VAL A 76 -7.51 19.04 -3.10
CA VAL A 76 -6.61 18.96 -4.25
C VAL A 76 -6.30 20.33 -4.85
N GLU A 77 -7.26 21.26 -4.84
CA GLU A 77 -7.02 22.66 -5.23
C GLU A 77 -6.09 23.37 -4.26
N GLN A 78 -6.19 23.08 -2.95
CA GLN A 78 -5.23 23.59 -1.97
C GLN A 78 -3.84 23.00 -2.19
N LEU A 79 -3.74 21.68 -2.41
CA LEU A 79 -2.48 21.02 -2.72
C LEU A 79 -1.81 21.62 -3.96
N GLY A 80 -2.58 21.92 -5.02
CA GLY A 80 -2.06 22.59 -6.22
C GLY A 80 -1.44 23.95 -5.89
N ARG A 81 -2.16 24.78 -5.13
CA ARG A 81 -1.65 26.09 -4.68
C ARG A 81 -0.40 25.97 -3.80
N ASP A 82 -0.35 24.97 -2.91
CA ASP A 82 0.81 24.71 -2.06
C ASP A 82 2.05 24.35 -2.90
N ILE A 83 1.87 23.53 -3.94
CA ILE A 83 2.95 23.15 -4.87
C ILE A 83 3.41 24.35 -5.69
N ASP A 84 2.48 25.16 -6.21
CA ASP A 84 2.81 26.36 -7.00
C ASP A 84 3.60 27.37 -6.16
N GLN A 85 3.19 27.59 -4.91
CA GLN A 85 3.91 28.45 -3.98
C GLN A 85 5.30 27.89 -3.67
N TYR A 86 5.40 26.60 -3.38
CA TYR A 86 6.67 25.93 -3.11
C TYR A 86 7.64 26.06 -4.31
N ALA A 87 7.14 25.89 -5.53
CA ALA A 87 7.94 26.06 -6.74
C ALA A 87 8.38 27.52 -6.94
N ALA A 88 7.48 28.49 -6.70
CA ALA A 88 7.82 29.90 -6.74
C ALA A 88 8.93 30.27 -5.75
N ASP A 89 8.85 29.75 -4.52
CA ASP A 89 9.85 29.97 -3.48
C ASP A 89 11.22 29.39 -3.86
N ILE A 90 11.25 28.19 -4.45
CA ILE A 90 12.49 27.58 -5.00
C ILE A 90 13.10 28.48 -6.08
N MET A 91 12.29 28.98 -7.01
CA MET A 91 12.77 29.83 -8.10
C MET A 91 13.25 31.20 -7.60
N ALA A 92 12.58 31.76 -6.59
CA ALA A 92 12.90 33.07 -6.02
C ALA A 92 14.17 33.03 -5.13
N ALA A 93 14.42 31.93 -4.43
CA ALA A 93 15.61 31.76 -3.61
C ALA A 93 16.91 31.72 -4.42
N GLY A 94 16.83 31.48 -5.73
CA GLY A 94 17.98 31.22 -6.60
C GLY A 94 18.69 29.93 -6.20
N TYR A 95 19.47 29.33 -7.11
CA TYR A 95 20.32 28.18 -6.81
C TYR A 95 21.54 28.57 -5.93
N SER A 96 21.33 29.38 -4.89
CA SER A 96 22.37 29.65 -3.92
C SER A 96 22.52 28.40 -3.06
N ALA A 97 23.59 27.64 -3.29
CA ALA A 97 23.90 26.37 -2.65
C ALA A 97 24.02 26.44 -1.10
N GLU A 98 23.83 27.61 -0.51
CA GLU A 98 23.90 27.89 0.92
C GLU A 98 22.53 28.18 1.56
N GLY A 99 21.44 28.27 0.78
CA GLY A 99 20.09 28.49 1.28
C GLY A 99 19.36 27.18 1.62
N SER A 100 18.67 27.12 2.76
CA SER A 100 17.76 26.01 3.08
C SER A 100 16.59 25.97 2.09
N LEU A 101 16.25 24.79 1.57
CA LEU A 101 15.07 24.60 0.73
C LEU A 101 13.81 25.08 1.47
N PRO A 102 12.82 25.64 0.76
CA PRO A 102 11.52 25.95 1.35
C PRO A 102 10.91 24.67 1.94
N GLN A 103 10.02 24.85 2.91
CA GLN A 103 9.36 23.74 3.61
C GLN A 103 8.15 23.26 2.80
N MET A 104 8.01 21.94 2.64
CA MET A 104 6.83 21.34 2.02
C MET A 104 5.59 21.54 2.90
N SER A 105 4.43 21.75 2.28
CA SER A 105 3.17 21.82 3.01
C SER A 105 2.75 20.47 3.60
N THR A 106 1.83 20.50 4.57
CA THR A 106 1.25 19.28 5.14
C THR A 106 0.60 18.38 4.09
N LEU A 107 -0.07 18.96 3.08
CA LEU A 107 -0.69 18.18 2.00
C LEU A 107 0.37 17.55 1.09
N MET A 108 1.46 18.27 0.80
CA MET A 108 2.57 17.72 0.03
C MET A 108 3.23 16.55 0.76
N LEU A 109 3.45 16.67 2.07
CA LEU A 109 4.01 15.59 2.90
C LEU A 109 3.09 14.37 2.97
N LYS A 110 1.78 14.58 3.07
CA LYS A 110 0.79 13.50 3.01
C LYS A 110 0.82 12.79 1.65
N LEU A 111 0.83 13.54 0.55
CA LEU A 111 0.96 12.98 -0.80
C LEU A 111 2.24 12.14 -0.93
N GLN A 112 3.36 12.65 -0.41
CA GLN A 112 4.63 11.91 -0.38
C GLN A 112 4.55 10.60 0.42
N GLN A 113 3.75 10.55 1.49
CA GLN A 113 3.52 9.32 2.24
C GLN A 113 2.73 8.29 1.41
N LEU A 114 1.74 8.73 0.62
CA LEU A 114 1.03 7.83 -0.31
C LEU A 114 1.97 7.26 -1.37
N ASP A 115 2.87 8.11 -1.86
CA ASP A 115 3.88 7.78 -2.84
C ASP A 115 4.95 6.80 -2.32
N GLY A 116 5.17 6.78 -1.00
CA GLY A 116 6.13 5.91 -0.31
C GLY A 116 5.57 4.54 0.12
N SER A 117 4.29 4.25 -0.15
CA SER A 117 3.67 2.98 0.24
C SER A 117 4.39 1.80 -0.44
N PRO A 118 5.08 0.91 0.30
CA PRO A 118 5.76 -0.24 -0.27
C PRO A 118 4.75 -1.33 -0.70
N PRO A 119 5.12 -2.27 -1.59
CA PRO A 119 4.23 -3.37 -1.94
C PRO A 119 3.98 -4.21 -0.68
N MET A 120 2.72 -4.43 -0.32
CA MET A 120 2.38 -5.42 0.70
C MET A 120 2.97 -6.77 0.30
N VAL A 121 4.02 -7.17 1.00
CA VAL A 121 4.51 -8.54 0.99
C VAL A 121 3.41 -9.39 1.61
N MET A 122 2.87 -10.30 0.79
CA MET A 122 2.00 -11.41 1.18
C MET A 122 2.52 -12.06 2.47
N GLY A 123 1.82 -11.92 3.61
CA GLY A 123 2.32 -12.55 4.84
C GLY A 123 1.63 -12.24 6.16
N SER A 124 0.30 -12.26 6.25
CA SER A 124 -0.38 -12.86 7.42
C SER A 124 -1.88 -12.89 7.23
N ARG A 125 -2.41 -14.10 7.02
CA ARG A 125 -3.78 -14.41 7.39
C ARG A 125 -3.87 -14.20 8.91
N TYR A 126 -4.64 -13.23 9.36
CA TYR A 126 -5.15 -13.28 10.72
C TYR A 126 -6.29 -14.32 10.73
N PRO A 127 -6.20 -15.41 11.50
CA PRO A 127 -7.38 -16.17 11.85
C PRO A 127 -8.19 -15.33 12.84
N ARG A 128 -9.46 -15.15 12.49
CA ARG A 128 -10.53 -14.66 13.35
C ARG A 128 -10.44 -15.33 14.73
N ALA A 129 -9.98 -14.61 15.75
CA ALA A 129 -10.04 -15.06 17.13
C ALA A 129 -11.47 -14.86 17.65
N THR A 130 -12.24 -15.94 17.71
CA THR A 130 -13.43 -16.02 18.56
C THR A 130 -13.06 -16.71 19.86
N SER A 131 -13.35 -16.00 20.95
CA SER A 131 -13.32 -16.40 22.37
C SER A 131 -13.72 -17.85 22.64
N GLY A 132 -13.03 -18.50 23.58
CA GLY A 132 -13.47 -19.76 24.19
C GLY A 132 -12.35 -20.49 24.93
N GLU A 133 -12.46 -20.53 26.25
CA GLU A 133 -11.60 -21.17 27.24
C GLU A 133 -11.19 -22.63 26.89
N GLN A 134 -9.94 -23.01 27.14
CA GLN A 134 -9.68 -24.26 27.89
C GLN A 134 -8.26 -24.35 28.45
N ARG A 135 -8.23 -24.61 29.75
CA ARG A 135 -7.10 -24.84 30.66
C ARG A 135 -6.02 -25.75 30.09
N GLU A 136 -4.77 -25.32 30.26
CA GLU A 136 -3.56 -26.10 30.07
C GLU A 136 -3.42 -27.14 31.18
N HIS A 137 -3.46 -28.42 30.82
CA HIS A 137 -3.02 -29.54 31.66
C HIS A 137 -1.67 -30.00 31.11
N MET A 138 -0.60 -29.80 31.87
CA MET A 138 0.70 -30.44 31.61
C MET A 138 0.64 -31.93 31.97
N PRO A 139 1.50 -32.76 31.35
CA PRO A 139 2.41 -33.51 32.21
C PRO A 139 3.87 -33.51 31.71
N SER A 140 4.72 -33.53 32.74
CA SER A 140 6.18 -33.62 32.77
C SER A 140 6.72 -34.79 31.93
N GLY A 141 7.69 -34.50 31.06
CA GLY A 141 8.46 -35.51 30.32
C GLY A 141 9.92 -35.46 30.73
N ASP A 142 10.38 -36.53 31.37
CA ASP A 142 11.80 -36.76 31.64
C ASP A 142 12.17 -38.19 31.22
N VAL A 143 13.47 -38.39 30.95
CA VAL A 143 14.19 -39.66 30.70
C VAL A 143 14.46 -40.11 29.24
N SER A 144 15.65 -39.70 28.77
CA SER A 144 16.83 -40.49 28.36
C SER A 144 16.89 -41.32 27.05
N LEU A 145 17.76 -40.82 26.17
CA LEU A 145 18.86 -41.41 25.37
C LEU A 145 18.81 -42.86 24.83
N ASP A 146 19.13 -42.91 23.53
CA ASP A 146 19.90 -43.91 22.79
C ASP A 146 19.37 -45.35 22.73
N ALA A 147 18.95 -45.76 21.52
CA ALA A 147 19.61 -46.85 20.82
C ALA A 147 19.08 -46.97 19.38
N ARG A 148 20.05 -46.95 18.46
CA ARG A 148 19.91 -47.21 17.04
C ARG A 148 19.48 -48.66 16.74
N LEU A 149 19.05 -48.85 15.49
CA LEU A 149 19.09 -50.07 14.67
C LEU A 149 17.96 -51.10 14.86
N LEU A 150 17.22 -51.32 13.75
CA LEU A 150 16.83 -52.60 13.10
C LEU A 150 15.54 -52.34 12.29
N MET A 151 15.62 -52.10 10.97
CA MET A 151 15.46 -53.10 9.89
C MET A 151 14.26 -54.06 10.03
N LEU A 152 13.32 -53.87 9.09
CA LEU A 152 12.54 -54.88 8.32
C LEU A 152 11.10 -55.27 8.75
N PRO A 153 10.27 -55.72 7.78
CA PRO A 153 8.85 -55.40 7.69
C PRO A 153 7.92 -56.51 8.19
N PHE A 154 6.65 -56.12 8.37
CA PHE A 154 5.51 -56.90 8.82
C PHE A 154 5.37 -58.30 8.20
N PRO A 155 4.97 -59.31 9.00
CA PRO A 155 4.36 -60.52 8.47
C PRO A 155 2.83 -60.33 8.38
N ARG A 156 2.21 -60.77 7.29
CA ARG A 156 0.81 -61.22 7.36
C ARG A 156 0.63 -62.49 6.55
N VAL A 157 0.46 -63.56 7.32
CA VAL A 157 -0.14 -64.84 6.96
C VAL A 157 -1.63 -64.59 6.68
N LEU A 158 -2.11 -65.09 5.53
CA LEU A 158 -3.27 -65.97 5.40
C LEU A 158 -3.27 -66.56 3.98
#